data_AF-A0A9E4EKX2-F1
#
_entry.id   AF-A0A9E4EKX2-F1
#
_cell.length_a   1.000
_cell.length_b   1.000
_cell.length_c   1.000
_cell.angle_alpha   90.00
_cell.angle_beta   90.00
_cell.angle_gamma   90.00
#
_symmetry.space_group_name_H-M   'P 1'
#
loop_
_entity.id
_entity.type
_entity.pdbx_description
1 polymer ?
#
loop_
_entity_poly.entity_id
_entity_poly.type
_entity_poly.pdbx_seq_one_letter_code
_entity_poly.pdbx_strand_id
1 'polypeptide(L)'
;MKNTMLLIVLMALALSVPASAQELFPEAEEILNPEGRSKIKPSTFNFLKVTNNARIAGMGDAFTAVSDGIDGILWNPAGLTKVDKFGYTFGYTQWLVESKFVTGSLAYNTGQWGVLGVSFVNFTLPDIPETTTMEPDGTGAMVNSGDLAVGLVYAYQLTDKLSAAASLRFVQSALGPETLSAVSVNVSTLMHTGFQSLRIGMNMKNLGGEQEIVSEKSEMPLVFHTGIAMELYGNLGDPVSLTGSFEGAFFTDREQRWNLGGELWIQNLIALRAGYKL
;
A
#
# COMPACT_ATOMS: atom_id res chain seq x y z
N MET A 1 21.13 -0.20 -27.62
CA MET A 1 20.47 1.10 -27.90
C MET A 1 18.99 1.12 -27.50
N LYS A 2 18.13 0.17 -27.95
CA LYS A 2 16.71 0.10 -27.52
C LYS A 2 16.51 -0.02 -25.99
N ASN A 3 17.29 -0.86 -25.30
CA ASN A 3 17.15 -1.06 -23.85
C ASN A 3 17.65 0.12 -23.01
N THR A 4 18.62 0.87 -23.52
CA THR A 4 19.14 2.10 -22.89
C THR A 4 18.13 3.23 -23.02
N MET A 5 17.43 3.31 -24.15
CA MET A 5 16.41 4.34 -24.38
C MET A 5 15.14 4.08 -23.54
N LEU A 6 14.71 2.83 -23.39
CA LEU A 6 13.59 2.46 -22.50
C LEU A 6 13.92 2.76 -21.02
N LEU A 7 15.16 2.54 -20.61
CA LEU A 7 15.63 2.86 -19.26
C LEU A 7 15.67 4.37 -19.02
N ILE A 8 16.12 5.16 -19.99
CA ILE A 8 16.11 6.63 -19.93
C ILE A 8 14.68 7.16 -19.91
N VAL A 9 13.76 6.58 -20.70
CA VAL A 9 12.34 6.96 -20.70
C VAL A 9 11.67 6.58 -19.37
N LEU A 10 11.98 5.44 -18.77
CA LEU A 10 11.40 5.02 -17.48
C LEU A 10 12.04 5.72 -16.27
N MET A 11 13.34 6.06 -16.30
CA MET A 11 13.96 6.95 -15.32
C MET A 11 13.44 8.37 -15.47
N ALA A 12 13.28 8.85 -16.71
CA ALA A 12 12.62 10.12 -16.99
C ALA A 12 11.19 10.09 -16.47
N LEU A 13 10.40 9.04 -16.67
CA LEU A 13 9.07 8.87 -16.07
C LEU A 13 9.10 8.75 -14.55
N ALA A 14 10.08 8.08 -13.94
CA ALA A 14 10.16 7.94 -12.49
C ALA A 14 10.64 9.21 -11.77
N LEU A 15 11.45 10.05 -12.44
CA LEU A 15 11.90 11.37 -11.97
C LEU A 15 10.95 12.49 -12.40
N SER A 16 10.25 12.32 -13.52
CA SER A 16 9.20 13.21 -13.98
C SER A 16 7.85 12.84 -13.39
N VAL A 17 7.64 11.72 -12.70
CA VAL A 17 6.38 11.51 -11.98
C VAL A 17 6.35 12.25 -10.64
N PRO A 18 7.43 12.48 -9.87
CA PRO A 18 7.35 13.46 -8.78
C PRO A 18 7.18 14.90 -9.30
N ALA A 19 7.90 15.31 -10.36
CA ALA A 19 7.78 16.66 -10.92
C ALA A 19 6.48 16.87 -11.74
N SER A 20 6.10 15.89 -12.56
CA SER A 20 4.86 15.88 -13.34
C SER A 20 3.68 15.23 -12.61
N ALA A 21 3.77 14.64 -11.42
CA ALA A 21 2.58 14.50 -10.56
C ALA A 21 2.32 15.82 -9.80
N GLN A 22 3.32 16.68 -9.67
CA GLN A 22 3.08 18.07 -9.28
C GLN A 22 2.51 18.90 -10.46
N GLU A 23 2.84 18.57 -11.72
CA GLU A 23 2.32 19.24 -12.93
C GLU A 23 1.14 18.53 -13.66
N LEU A 24 0.84 17.24 -13.43
CA LEU A 24 -0.39 16.55 -13.91
C LEU A 24 -1.60 16.81 -13.01
N PHE A 25 -1.35 17.18 -11.74
CA PHE A 25 -2.39 17.42 -10.76
C PHE A 25 -2.61 18.91 -10.35
N PRO A 26 -2.03 19.95 -10.96
CA PRO A 26 -2.39 21.33 -10.65
C PRO A 26 -3.76 21.68 -11.26
N GLU A 27 -4.10 21.16 -12.45
CA GLU A 27 -5.44 21.33 -13.03
C GLU A 27 -6.51 20.54 -12.26
N ALA A 28 -6.18 19.39 -11.67
CA ALA A 28 -7.10 18.67 -10.79
C ALA A 28 -7.33 19.43 -9.48
N GLU A 29 -6.30 20.06 -8.92
CA GLU A 29 -6.39 20.87 -7.69
C GLU A 29 -7.17 22.18 -7.92
N GLU A 30 -7.03 22.83 -9.07
CA GLU A 30 -7.75 24.07 -9.43
C GLU A 30 -9.21 23.83 -9.86
N ILE A 31 -9.50 22.71 -10.55
CA ILE A 31 -10.89 22.31 -10.89
C ILE A 31 -11.65 21.84 -9.63
N LEU A 32 -10.96 21.23 -8.65
CA LEU A 32 -11.58 20.73 -7.42
C LEU A 32 -11.59 21.76 -6.27
N ASN A 33 -10.83 22.86 -6.37
CA ASN A 33 -10.73 23.88 -5.33
C ASN A 33 -10.47 25.31 -5.87
N PRO A 34 -11.49 25.96 -6.46
CA PRO A 34 -11.37 27.33 -6.98
C PRO A 34 -11.22 28.42 -5.90
N GLU A 35 -11.27 28.08 -4.60
CA GLU A 35 -11.26 29.02 -3.48
C GLU A 35 -9.96 29.00 -2.64
N GLY A 36 -8.94 28.24 -3.02
CA GLY A 36 -7.66 28.21 -2.29
C GLY A 36 -7.77 27.68 -0.85
N ARG A 37 -8.82 26.92 -0.53
CA ARG A 37 -8.97 26.22 0.76
C ARG A 37 -8.69 24.75 0.54
N SER A 38 -7.62 24.18 1.12
CA SER A 38 -7.45 22.72 1.14
C SER A 38 -8.71 22.06 1.74
N LYS A 39 -9.65 21.69 0.87
CA LYS A 39 -10.82 20.88 1.23
C LYS A 39 -10.37 19.44 1.07
N ILE A 40 -9.45 19.01 1.94
CA ILE A 40 -9.24 17.59 2.20
C ILE A 40 -10.61 17.01 2.55
N LYS A 41 -11.20 16.28 1.61
CA LYS A 41 -12.48 15.62 1.83
C LYS A 41 -12.21 14.33 2.59
N PRO A 42 -12.91 14.05 3.69
CA PRO A 42 -12.83 12.76 4.35
C PRO A 42 -13.15 11.64 3.36
N SER A 43 -12.42 10.53 3.45
CA SER A 43 -12.69 9.31 2.69
C SER A 43 -13.23 8.20 3.60
N THR A 44 -13.83 7.19 2.96
CA THR A 44 -14.29 5.96 3.63
C THR A 44 -13.20 4.91 3.66
N PHE A 45 -13.41 3.80 4.38
CA PHE A 45 -12.49 2.66 4.43
C PHE A 45 -11.06 3.03 4.86
N ASN A 46 -10.93 3.91 5.86
CA ASN A 46 -9.63 4.46 6.31
C ASN A 46 -8.61 3.40 6.72
N PHE A 47 -9.06 2.20 7.14
CA PHE A 47 -8.20 1.07 7.47
C PHE A 47 -7.28 0.63 6.31
N LEU A 48 -7.66 0.89 5.04
CA LEU A 48 -6.87 0.55 3.85
C LEU A 48 -5.55 1.33 3.74
N LYS A 49 -5.43 2.44 4.47
CA LYS A 49 -4.22 3.28 4.54
C LYS A 49 -3.27 2.88 5.68
N VAL A 50 -3.69 1.98 6.56
CA VAL A 50 -2.91 1.60 7.75
C VAL A 50 -1.97 0.45 7.41
N THR A 51 -0.70 0.62 7.77
CA THR A 51 0.32 -0.43 7.63
C THR A 51 0.08 -1.54 8.64
N ASN A 52 -0.02 -2.78 8.17
CA ASN A 52 -0.36 -3.97 8.97
C ASN A 52 0.66 -5.11 8.80
N ASN A 53 1.87 -4.80 8.32
CA ASN A 53 2.98 -5.74 8.20
C ASN A 53 4.20 -5.18 8.96
N ALA A 54 4.82 -6.01 9.80
CA ALA A 54 5.91 -5.60 10.69
C ALA A 54 7.18 -5.16 9.93
N ARG A 55 7.50 -5.81 8.81
CA ARG A 55 8.64 -5.44 7.96
C ARG A 55 8.43 -4.07 7.34
N ILE A 56 7.25 -3.82 6.79
CA ILE A 56 6.89 -2.52 6.19
C ILE A 56 6.87 -1.41 7.24
N ALA A 57 6.25 -1.66 8.40
CA ALA A 57 6.21 -0.70 9.50
C ALA A 57 7.62 -0.38 10.04
N GLY A 58 8.49 -1.40 10.17
CA GLY A 58 9.88 -1.23 10.59
C GLY A 58 10.73 -0.42 9.60
N MET A 59 10.33 -0.37 8.33
CA MET A 59 10.93 0.46 7.28
C MET A 59 10.30 1.87 7.21
N GLY A 60 9.45 2.24 8.17
CA GLY A 60 8.79 3.54 8.17
C GLY A 60 7.83 3.72 7.00
N ASP A 61 7.23 2.64 6.48
CA ASP A 61 6.43 2.61 5.25
C ASP A 61 7.23 2.83 3.95
N ALA A 62 8.56 3.00 3.97
CA ALA A 62 9.37 3.10 2.76
C ALA A 62 9.66 1.71 2.17
N PHE A 63 8.66 1.10 1.53
CA PHE A 63 8.72 -0.30 1.08
C PHE A 63 8.35 -0.52 -0.38
N THR A 64 7.79 0.48 -1.08
CA THR A 64 7.28 0.32 -2.44
C THR A 64 8.35 -0.19 -3.42
N ALA A 65 9.58 0.29 -3.33
CA ALA A 65 10.69 -0.18 -4.17
C ALA A 65 11.50 -1.35 -3.58
N VAL A 66 11.29 -1.66 -2.30
CA VAL A 66 11.94 -2.79 -1.60
C VAL A 66 11.20 -4.09 -1.89
N SER A 67 9.86 -4.03 -2.01
CA SER A 67 8.95 -5.16 -2.21
C SER A 67 9.51 -6.30 -3.05
N ASP A 68 9.80 -7.43 -2.40
CA ASP A 68 10.58 -8.55 -2.96
C ASP A 68 9.98 -9.92 -2.63
N GLY A 69 8.66 -10.01 -2.46
CA GLY A 69 7.98 -11.29 -2.24
C GLY A 69 6.58 -11.14 -1.65
N ILE A 70 6.17 -12.14 -0.87
CA ILE A 70 4.80 -12.23 -0.33
C ILE A 70 4.44 -11.07 0.61
N ASP A 71 5.40 -10.50 1.35
CA ASP A 71 5.18 -9.35 2.23
C ASP A 71 4.64 -8.11 1.47
N GLY A 72 4.95 -8.02 0.18
CA GLY A 72 4.55 -6.92 -0.70
C GLY A 72 3.09 -6.95 -1.15
N ILE A 73 2.38 -8.06 -0.97
CA ILE A 73 1.05 -8.26 -1.57
C ILE A 73 -0.01 -7.21 -1.18
N LEU A 74 0.06 -6.69 0.05
CA LEU A 74 -0.83 -5.64 0.55
C LEU A 74 -0.29 -4.21 0.34
N TRP A 75 0.99 -4.09 -0.03
CA TRP A 75 1.67 -2.83 -0.26
C TRP A 75 1.97 -2.63 -1.75
N ASN A 76 3.05 -3.18 -2.29
CA ASN A 76 3.33 -3.20 -3.73
C ASN A 76 3.34 -4.65 -4.28
N PRO A 77 2.22 -5.13 -4.86
CA PRO A 77 2.10 -6.50 -5.35
C PRO A 77 2.98 -6.83 -6.56
N ALA A 78 3.58 -5.85 -7.25
CA ALA A 78 4.53 -6.13 -8.33
C ALA A 78 5.75 -6.93 -7.85
N GLY A 79 6.08 -6.87 -6.54
CA GLY A 79 7.12 -7.69 -5.91
C GLY A 79 6.78 -9.18 -5.83
N LEU A 80 5.52 -9.59 -6.05
CA LEU A 80 5.13 -11.00 -6.04
C LEU A 80 5.83 -11.83 -7.12
N THR A 81 6.34 -11.20 -8.19
CA THR A 81 7.15 -11.88 -9.21
C THR A 81 8.43 -12.52 -8.66
N LYS A 82 8.84 -12.14 -7.44
CA LYS A 82 9.98 -12.71 -6.72
C LYS A 82 9.62 -13.91 -5.83
N VAL A 83 8.33 -14.29 -5.75
CA VAL A 83 7.92 -15.52 -5.08
C VAL A 83 8.31 -16.72 -5.94
N ASP A 84 9.09 -17.66 -5.40
CA ASP A 84 9.60 -18.80 -6.17
C ASP A 84 8.49 -19.72 -6.68
N LYS A 85 7.75 -20.37 -5.76
CA LYS A 85 6.66 -21.31 -6.10
C LYS A 85 5.40 -21.04 -5.31
N PHE A 86 5.52 -20.98 -3.99
CA PHE A 86 4.41 -20.71 -3.09
C PHE A 86 4.90 -19.77 -1.99
N GLY A 87 4.14 -18.72 -1.72
CA GLY A 87 4.39 -17.77 -0.64
C GLY A 87 3.14 -17.59 0.20
N TYR A 88 3.31 -17.46 1.51
CA TYR A 88 2.21 -17.14 2.41
C TYR A 88 2.69 -16.22 3.52
N THR A 89 1.79 -15.40 4.05
CA THR A 89 2.05 -14.58 5.23
C THR A 89 0.77 -14.43 6.02
N PHE A 90 0.92 -14.39 7.34
CA PHE A 90 -0.17 -14.13 8.29
C PHE A 90 0.34 -13.09 9.28
N GLY A 91 -0.53 -12.14 9.62
CA GLY A 91 -0.19 -11.05 10.52
C GLY A 91 -1.26 -10.85 11.56
N TYR A 92 -0.82 -10.55 12.78
CA TYR A 92 -1.66 -10.00 13.83
C TYR A 92 -1.00 -8.71 14.30
N THR A 93 -1.74 -7.60 14.28
CA THR A 93 -1.25 -6.31 14.76
C THR A 93 -2.26 -5.75 15.75
N GLN A 94 -1.83 -5.55 17.00
CA GLN A 94 -2.55 -4.69 17.91
C GLN A 94 -2.24 -3.24 17.55
N TRP A 95 -3.28 -2.47 17.27
CA TRP A 95 -3.19 -1.08 16.86
C TRP A 95 -3.72 -0.17 17.97
N LEU A 96 -3.78 1.13 17.68
CA LEU A 96 -4.21 2.15 18.62
C LEU A 96 -5.65 1.91 19.11
N VAL A 97 -5.95 2.34 20.34
CA VAL A 97 -7.29 2.25 20.94
C VAL A 97 -7.83 0.81 20.93
N GLU A 98 -6.96 -0.15 21.26
CA GLU A 98 -7.26 -1.58 21.35
C GLU A 98 -7.81 -2.23 20.06
N SER A 99 -7.75 -1.51 18.94
CA SER A 99 -8.12 -2.04 17.63
C SER A 99 -7.11 -3.06 17.14
N LYS A 100 -7.54 -3.95 16.24
CA LYS A 100 -6.75 -5.12 15.82
C LYS A 100 -6.83 -5.31 14.32
N PHE A 101 -5.70 -5.63 13.70
CA PHE A 101 -5.63 -6.16 12.34
C PHE A 101 -5.30 -7.64 12.38
N VAL A 102 -6.06 -8.43 11.62
CA VAL A 102 -5.72 -9.80 11.24
C VAL A 102 -5.54 -9.82 9.72
N THR A 103 -4.36 -10.24 9.26
CA THR A 103 -4.05 -10.32 7.84
C THR A 103 -3.64 -11.73 7.45
N GLY A 104 -3.97 -12.10 6.22
CA GLY A 104 -3.59 -13.37 5.63
C GLY A 104 -3.41 -13.20 4.13
N SER A 105 -2.39 -13.82 3.55
CA SER A 105 -2.16 -13.75 2.11
C SER A 105 -1.44 -14.99 1.62
N LEU A 106 -1.79 -15.41 0.41
CA LEU A 106 -1.17 -16.53 -0.30
C LEU A 106 -0.82 -16.08 -1.71
N ALA A 107 0.28 -16.59 -2.26
CA ALA A 107 0.65 -16.42 -3.64
C ALA A 107 1.20 -17.72 -4.22
N TYR A 108 0.86 -18.00 -5.46
CA TYR A 108 1.33 -19.16 -6.22
C TYR A 108 1.91 -18.70 -7.55
N ASN A 109 3.19 -19.02 -7.76
CA ASN A 109 3.89 -18.73 -9.00
C ASN A 109 3.61 -19.85 -10.01
N THR A 110 2.98 -19.48 -11.11
CA THR A 110 2.60 -20.39 -12.21
C THR A 110 3.70 -20.51 -13.27
N GLY A 111 4.88 -19.95 -13.01
CA GLY A 111 6.00 -19.87 -13.93
C GLY A 111 5.74 -18.82 -15.01
N GLN A 112 5.70 -19.27 -16.27
CA GLN A 112 5.55 -18.39 -17.43
C GLN A 112 4.24 -17.58 -17.46
N TRP A 113 3.22 -17.94 -16.68
CA TRP A 113 1.93 -17.24 -16.68
C TRP A 113 1.83 -16.20 -15.55
N GLY A 114 2.89 -15.98 -14.78
CA GLY A 114 2.94 -15.02 -13.68
C GLY A 114 2.54 -15.60 -12.33
N VAL A 115 2.17 -14.74 -11.40
CA VAL A 115 1.90 -15.07 -10.00
C VAL A 115 0.47 -14.67 -9.66
N LEU A 116 -0.30 -15.63 -9.17
CA LEU A 116 -1.65 -15.42 -8.66
C LEU A 116 -1.59 -15.30 -7.14
N GLY A 117 -2.33 -14.36 -6.58
CA GLY A 117 -2.39 -14.13 -5.15
C GLY A 117 -3.79 -13.89 -4.63
N VAL A 118 -4.00 -14.22 -3.37
CA VAL A 118 -5.18 -13.87 -2.59
C VAL A 118 -4.73 -13.13 -1.33
N SER A 119 -5.50 -12.13 -0.92
CA SER A 119 -5.22 -11.33 0.26
C SER A 119 -6.47 -11.12 1.09
N PHE A 120 -6.29 -11.06 2.40
CA PHE A 120 -7.31 -10.89 3.40
C PHE A 120 -6.80 -9.91 4.45
N VAL A 121 -7.63 -8.93 4.79
CA VAL A 121 -7.41 -7.97 5.88
C VAL A 121 -8.72 -7.84 6.63
N ASN A 122 -8.70 -8.08 7.93
CA ASN A 122 -9.79 -7.78 8.83
C ASN A 122 -9.30 -6.78 9.88
N PHE A 123 -10.05 -5.71 10.07
CA PHE A 123 -9.84 -4.71 11.10
C PHE A 123 -11.02 -4.74 12.06
N THR A 124 -10.76 -4.83 13.35
CA THR A 124 -11.81 -4.92 14.38
C THR A 124 -11.58 -3.86 15.44
N LEU A 125 -12.65 -3.17 15.83
CA LEU A 125 -12.68 -2.25 16.97
C LEU A 125 -13.18 -3.00 18.22
N PRO A 126 -12.79 -2.55 19.43
CA PRO A 126 -13.44 -3.04 20.64
C PRO A 126 -14.93 -2.69 20.63
N ASP A 127 -15.75 -3.54 21.24
CA ASP A 127 -17.17 -3.27 21.41
C ASP A 127 -17.38 -2.00 22.23
N ILE A 128 -18.22 -1.11 21.73
CA ILE A 128 -18.56 0.14 22.42
C ILE A 128 -20.01 0.08 22.92
N PRO A 129 -20.31 0.59 24.12
CA PRO A 129 -21.68 0.67 24.59
C PRO A 129 -22.48 1.63 23.71
N GLU A 130 -23.66 1.19 23.28
CA GLU A 130 -24.59 2.04 22.54
C GLU A 130 -25.13 3.13 23.47
N THR A 131 -25.10 4.39 23.04
CA THR A 131 -25.67 5.53 23.77
C THR A 131 -26.67 6.27 22.87
N THR A 132 -27.75 6.78 23.45
CA THR A 132 -28.71 7.63 22.74
C THR A 132 -28.93 8.93 23.50
N THR A 133 -29.56 9.92 22.86
CA THR A 133 -29.93 11.18 23.54
C THR A 133 -30.82 10.94 24.77
N MET A 134 -31.61 9.86 24.77
CA MET A 134 -32.49 9.49 25.88
C MET A 134 -31.79 8.60 26.92
N GLU A 135 -30.74 7.87 26.53
CA GLU A 135 -29.98 6.94 27.35
C GLU A 135 -28.46 7.22 27.20
N PRO A 136 -27.97 8.33 27.78
CA PRO A 136 -26.58 8.76 27.61
C PRO A 136 -25.57 7.88 28.35
N ASP A 137 -26.01 7.18 29.41
CA ASP A 137 -25.19 6.24 30.18
C ASP A 137 -25.17 4.82 29.56
N GLY A 138 -25.91 4.63 28.45
CA GLY A 138 -25.94 3.40 27.68
C GLY A 138 -27.32 2.73 27.65
N THR A 139 -27.67 2.13 26.51
CA THR A 139 -28.91 1.36 26.31
C THR A 139 -28.83 -0.07 26.86
N GLY A 140 -27.63 -0.52 27.27
CA GLY A 140 -27.32 -1.91 27.62
C GLY A 140 -26.96 -2.80 26.43
N ALA A 141 -27.07 -2.30 25.19
CA ALA A 141 -26.57 -2.96 24.00
C ALA A 141 -25.12 -2.57 23.67
N MET A 142 -24.44 -3.42 22.91
CA MET A 142 -23.09 -3.17 22.39
C MET A 142 -23.14 -2.95 20.88
N VAL A 143 -22.34 -2.01 20.40
CA VAL A 143 -22.12 -1.77 18.97
C VAL A 143 -20.77 -2.37 18.59
N ASN A 144 -20.81 -3.34 17.69
CA ASN A 144 -19.61 -3.86 17.04
C ASN A 144 -19.37 -3.07 15.74
N SER A 145 -18.11 -2.70 15.49
CA SER A 145 -17.68 -2.05 14.26
C SER A 145 -16.39 -2.68 13.77
N GLY A 146 -16.23 -2.76 12.46
CA GLY A 146 -15.09 -3.41 11.87
C GLY A 146 -15.12 -3.39 10.36
N ASP A 147 -13.97 -3.68 9.77
CA ASP A 147 -13.78 -3.66 8.34
C ASP A 147 -13.20 -4.98 7.84
N LEU A 148 -13.53 -5.30 6.60
CA LEU A 148 -13.05 -6.47 5.90
C LEU A 148 -12.60 -6.07 4.49
N ALA A 149 -11.47 -6.60 4.06
CA ALA A 149 -11.04 -6.54 2.67
C ALA A 149 -10.53 -7.91 2.22
N VAL A 150 -11.02 -8.34 1.06
CA VAL A 150 -10.58 -9.57 0.38
C VAL A 150 -10.19 -9.22 -1.04
N GLY A 151 -9.02 -9.65 -1.48
CA GLY A 151 -8.49 -9.28 -2.79
C GLY A 151 -7.88 -10.43 -3.58
N LEU A 152 -8.07 -10.39 -4.88
CA LEU A 152 -7.36 -11.19 -5.88
C LEU A 152 -6.24 -10.36 -6.49
N VAL A 153 -5.09 -10.96 -6.69
CA VAL A 153 -3.88 -10.29 -7.18
C VAL A 153 -3.31 -11.09 -8.35
N TYR A 154 -2.89 -10.39 -9.39
CA TYR A 154 -2.11 -10.97 -10.48
C TYR A 154 -0.86 -10.13 -10.72
N ALA A 155 0.30 -10.76 -10.66
CA ALA A 155 1.59 -10.14 -10.91
C ALA A 155 2.31 -10.83 -12.07
N TYR A 156 2.98 -10.06 -12.91
CA TYR A 156 3.65 -10.56 -14.10
C TYR A 156 4.98 -9.84 -14.34
N GLN A 157 5.98 -10.61 -14.74
CA GLN A 157 7.30 -10.09 -15.12
C GLN A 157 7.25 -9.69 -16.60
N LEU A 158 7.04 -8.39 -16.87
CA LEU A 158 6.92 -7.86 -18.24
C LEU A 158 8.24 -7.95 -19.03
N THR A 159 9.36 -7.71 -18.36
CA THR A 159 10.72 -7.84 -18.90
C THR A 159 11.67 -8.32 -17.81
N ASP A 160 12.93 -8.64 -18.13
CA ASP A 160 13.95 -9.01 -17.13
C ASP A 160 14.13 -7.98 -16.00
N LYS A 161 13.68 -6.75 -16.22
CA LYS A 161 13.84 -5.61 -15.32
C LYS A 161 12.55 -5.03 -14.78
N LEU A 162 11.40 -5.30 -15.41
CA LEU A 162 10.13 -4.65 -15.07
C LEU A 162 9.08 -5.70 -14.71
N SER A 163 8.52 -5.57 -13.52
CA SER A 163 7.36 -6.30 -13.03
C SER A 163 6.17 -5.35 -12.92
N ALA A 164 4.98 -5.88 -13.16
CA ALA A 164 3.72 -5.17 -12.92
C ALA A 164 2.73 -6.08 -12.22
N ALA A 165 1.80 -5.50 -11.47
CA ALA A 165 0.70 -6.24 -10.90
C ALA A 165 -0.58 -5.41 -10.87
N ALA A 166 -1.71 -6.10 -10.96
CA ALA A 166 -3.02 -5.56 -10.72
C ALA A 166 -3.71 -6.38 -9.62
N SER A 167 -4.58 -5.73 -8.85
CA SER A 167 -5.41 -6.43 -7.87
C SER A 167 -6.83 -5.89 -7.87
N LEU A 168 -7.79 -6.79 -7.70
CA LEU A 168 -9.19 -6.48 -7.47
C LEU A 168 -9.51 -6.81 -6.01
N ARG A 169 -10.14 -5.88 -5.28
CA ARG A 169 -10.43 -6.04 -3.86
C ARG A 169 -11.86 -5.65 -3.55
N PHE A 170 -12.60 -6.57 -2.92
CA PHE A 170 -13.86 -6.28 -2.27
C PHE A 170 -13.58 -5.78 -0.86
N VAL A 171 -14.24 -4.69 -0.47
CA VAL A 171 -14.06 -4.01 0.81
C VAL A 171 -15.43 -3.82 1.43
N GLN A 172 -15.54 -4.10 2.72
CA GLN A 172 -16.75 -3.88 3.51
C GLN A 172 -16.38 -3.18 4.82
N SER A 173 -17.22 -2.26 5.26
CA SER A 173 -17.08 -1.51 6.52
C SER A 173 -18.40 -1.53 7.26
N ALA A 174 -18.39 -1.99 8.51
CA ALA A 174 -19.52 -1.95 9.42
C ALA A 174 -19.32 -0.80 10.41
N LEU A 175 -20.23 0.17 10.36
CA LEU A 175 -20.26 1.38 11.19
C LEU A 175 -21.53 1.33 12.05
N GLY A 176 -21.48 0.52 13.09
CA GLY A 176 -22.66 0.16 13.88
C GLY A 176 -23.77 -0.49 13.04
N PRO A 177 -24.97 0.10 12.91
CA PRO A 177 -26.06 -0.50 12.14
C PRO A 177 -25.84 -0.41 10.62
N GLU A 178 -24.97 0.49 10.15
CA GLU A 178 -24.75 0.73 8.73
C GLU A 178 -23.62 -0.14 8.19
N THR A 179 -23.80 -0.68 6.98
CA THR A 179 -22.77 -1.44 6.28
C THR A 179 -22.50 -0.84 4.90
N LEU A 180 -21.25 -0.48 4.66
CA LEU A 180 -20.77 0.01 3.38
C LEU A 180 -19.98 -1.08 2.66
N SER A 181 -20.12 -1.20 1.34
CA SER A 181 -19.34 -2.15 0.54
C SER A 181 -18.88 -1.51 -0.75
N ALA A 182 -17.64 -1.77 -1.15
CA ALA A 182 -17.05 -1.22 -2.36
C ALA A 182 -16.12 -2.23 -3.03
N VAL A 183 -15.86 -2.00 -4.32
CA VAL A 183 -14.82 -2.70 -5.08
C VAL A 183 -13.74 -1.69 -5.44
N SER A 184 -12.48 -2.09 -5.22
CA SER A 184 -11.30 -1.30 -5.58
C SER A 184 -10.34 -2.08 -6.46
N VAL A 185 -9.64 -1.34 -7.31
CA VAL A 185 -8.55 -1.80 -8.15
C VAL A 185 -7.26 -1.17 -7.65
N ASN A 186 -6.16 -1.93 -7.69
CA ASN A 186 -4.82 -1.40 -7.49
C ASN A 186 -3.95 -1.77 -8.69
N VAL A 187 -3.03 -0.89 -9.05
CA VAL A 187 -2.04 -1.13 -10.11
C VAL A 187 -0.67 -0.76 -9.59
N SER A 188 0.32 -1.60 -9.85
CA SER A 188 1.66 -1.40 -9.32
C SER A 188 2.74 -1.89 -10.27
N THR A 189 3.93 -1.32 -10.12
CA THR A 189 5.13 -1.67 -10.88
C THR A 189 6.34 -1.74 -9.95
N LEU A 190 7.31 -2.55 -10.37
CA LEU A 190 8.62 -2.64 -9.75
C LEU A 190 9.67 -2.81 -10.85
N MET A 191 10.65 -1.92 -10.87
CA MET A 191 11.69 -1.89 -11.89
C MET A 191 13.07 -1.99 -11.27
N HIS A 192 13.86 -2.96 -11.72
CA HIS A 192 15.30 -2.99 -11.53
C HIS A 192 15.97 -2.22 -12.68
N THR A 193 16.58 -1.08 -12.38
CA THR A 193 17.16 -0.22 -13.42
C THR A 193 18.34 -0.90 -14.13
N GLY A 194 19.04 -1.79 -13.42
CA GLY A 194 20.31 -2.40 -13.85
C GLY A 194 21.51 -1.47 -13.68
N PHE A 195 21.33 -0.30 -13.07
CA PHE A 195 22.42 0.44 -12.46
C PHE A 195 22.58 -0.04 -11.01
N GLN A 196 23.62 -0.85 -10.76
CA GLN A 196 23.82 -1.51 -9.47
C GLN A 196 22.53 -2.22 -9.00
N SER A 197 22.16 -2.06 -7.73
CA SER A 197 20.95 -2.59 -7.12
C SER A 197 19.77 -1.61 -7.11
N LEU A 198 19.84 -0.50 -7.87
CA LEU A 198 18.81 0.53 -7.86
C LEU A 198 17.48 0.00 -8.40
N ARG A 199 16.47 0.11 -7.54
CA ARG A 199 15.08 -0.24 -7.80
C ARG A 199 14.21 1.00 -7.72
N ILE A 200 13.17 1.01 -8.55
CA ILE A 200 12.11 2.01 -8.55
C ILE A 200 10.79 1.26 -8.47
N GLY A 201 9.91 1.68 -7.57
CA GLY A 201 8.58 1.09 -7.41
C GLY A 201 7.51 2.16 -7.47
N MET A 202 6.37 1.84 -8.08
CA MET A 202 5.22 2.72 -8.13
C MET A 202 3.97 1.91 -7.82
N ASN A 203 3.02 2.49 -7.12
CA ASN A 203 1.82 1.78 -6.70
C ASN A 203 0.67 2.73 -6.47
N MET A 204 -0.42 2.52 -7.20
CA MET A 204 -1.67 3.24 -7.06
C MET A 204 -2.70 2.32 -6.42
N LYS A 205 -3.15 2.70 -5.22
CA LYS A 205 -4.04 1.91 -4.37
C LYS A 205 -5.41 2.55 -4.25
N ASN A 206 -6.41 1.69 -4.12
CA ASN A 206 -7.80 1.98 -3.81
C ASN A 206 -8.52 2.79 -4.89
N LEU A 207 -8.24 2.52 -6.17
CA LEU A 207 -9.05 3.06 -7.27
C LEU A 207 -10.44 2.44 -7.21
N GLY A 208 -11.43 3.20 -6.80
CA GLY A 208 -12.81 2.73 -6.66
C GLY A 208 -13.82 3.86 -6.81
N GLY A 209 -15.09 3.49 -6.95
CA GLY A 209 -16.19 4.44 -7.09
C GLY A 209 -16.61 5.07 -5.76
N GLU A 210 -17.30 6.21 -5.85
CA GLU A 210 -17.97 6.86 -4.74
C GLU A 210 -18.99 5.92 -4.08
N GLN A 211 -19.09 6.00 -2.76
CA GLN A 211 -20.09 5.33 -1.96
C GLN A 211 -21.02 6.36 -1.31
N GLU A 212 -22.29 6.02 -1.17
CA GLU A 212 -23.26 6.88 -0.49
C GLU A 212 -23.40 6.44 0.97
N ILE A 213 -23.22 7.38 1.90
CA ILE A 213 -23.43 7.20 3.34
C ILE A 213 -24.42 8.26 3.78
N VAL A 214 -25.59 7.85 4.27
CA VAL A 214 -26.59 8.78 4.84
C VAL A 214 -26.84 9.99 3.91
N SER A 215 -27.00 9.71 2.61
CA SER A 215 -27.22 10.71 1.55
C SER A 215 -26.05 11.65 1.23
N GLU A 216 -24.85 11.38 1.76
CA GLU A 216 -23.60 12.02 1.36
C GLU A 216 -22.71 11.08 0.55
N LYS A 217 -22.09 11.60 -0.51
CA LYS A 217 -21.13 10.86 -1.32
C LYS A 217 -19.75 10.94 -0.69
N SER A 218 -19.11 9.79 -0.51
CA SER A 218 -17.73 9.67 -0.04
C SER A 218 -16.90 8.83 -0.99
N GLU A 219 -15.67 9.27 -1.23
CA GLU A 219 -14.70 8.55 -2.06
C GLU A 219 -13.89 7.55 -1.24
N MET A 220 -13.26 6.58 -1.93
CA MET A 220 -12.26 5.69 -1.35
C MET A 220 -10.93 6.43 -1.14
N PRO A 221 -10.05 5.98 -0.23
CA PRO A 221 -8.79 6.64 0.06
C PRO A 221 -7.77 6.30 -1.03
N LEU A 222 -7.79 7.02 -2.15
CA LEU A 222 -6.82 6.86 -3.22
C LEU A 222 -5.42 7.23 -2.70
N VAL A 223 -4.47 6.32 -2.87
CA VAL A 223 -3.07 6.56 -2.47
C VAL A 223 -2.14 6.21 -3.61
N PHE A 224 -1.24 7.13 -3.94
CA PHE A 224 -0.17 6.89 -4.89
C PHE A 224 1.18 6.88 -4.15
N HIS A 225 1.84 5.73 -4.18
CA HIS A 225 3.19 5.55 -3.64
C HIS A 225 4.20 5.51 -4.78
N THR A 226 5.30 6.24 -4.61
CA THR A 226 6.49 6.16 -5.46
C THR A 226 7.70 5.94 -4.56
N GLY A 227 8.58 5.01 -4.92
CA GLY A 227 9.73 4.69 -4.10
C GLY A 227 10.98 4.42 -4.91
N ILE A 228 12.12 4.65 -4.29
CA ILE A 228 13.43 4.20 -4.72
C ILE A 228 14.07 3.36 -3.62
N ALA A 229 14.83 2.35 -4.01
CA ALA A 229 15.59 1.53 -3.08
C ALA A 229 16.92 1.09 -3.70
N MET A 230 17.96 0.98 -2.89
CA MET A 230 19.28 0.55 -3.32
C MET A 230 20.00 -0.13 -2.16
N GLU A 231 20.84 -1.11 -2.46
CA GLU A 231 21.80 -1.62 -1.49
C GLU A 231 22.94 -0.60 -1.33
N LEU A 232 23.05 -0.02 -0.13
CA LEU A 232 24.12 0.90 0.26
C LEU A 232 25.41 0.16 0.65
N TYR A 233 25.27 -1.11 1.05
CA TYR A 233 26.37 -2.02 1.33
C TYR A 233 26.00 -3.45 0.96
N GLY A 234 26.96 -4.19 0.41
CA GLY A 234 26.73 -5.55 -0.10
C GLY A 234 25.78 -5.56 -1.32
N ASN A 235 25.42 -6.77 -1.74
CA ASN A 235 24.39 -7.01 -2.74
C ASN A 235 23.21 -7.75 -2.11
N LEU A 236 22.06 -7.68 -2.77
CA LEU A 236 20.87 -8.40 -2.36
C LEU A 236 21.17 -9.91 -2.30
N GLY A 237 21.00 -10.52 -1.13
CA GLY A 237 21.29 -11.95 -0.89
C GLY A 237 22.69 -12.25 -0.38
N ASP A 238 23.60 -11.27 -0.35
CA ASP A 238 24.90 -11.43 0.32
C ASP A 238 24.70 -11.69 1.82
N PRO A 239 25.65 -12.38 2.49
CA PRO A 239 25.55 -12.63 3.93
C PRO A 239 25.37 -11.35 4.76
N VAL A 240 25.84 -10.20 4.29
CA VAL A 240 25.54 -8.91 4.92
C VAL A 240 25.16 -7.92 3.84
N SER A 241 23.96 -7.35 3.93
CA SER A 241 23.48 -6.33 2.99
C SER A 241 22.72 -5.23 3.72
N LEU A 242 22.91 -3.99 3.32
CA LEU A 242 22.18 -2.84 3.84
C LEU A 242 21.38 -2.20 2.71
N THR A 243 20.07 -2.33 2.75
CA THR A 243 19.15 -1.65 1.83
C THR A 243 18.73 -0.31 2.41
N GLY A 244 18.84 0.76 1.62
CA GLY A 244 18.21 2.05 1.90
C GLY A 244 17.01 2.28 0.98
N SER A 245 15.96 2.93 1.48
CA SER A 245 14.78 3.28 0.70
C SER A 245 14.25 4.66 1.05
N PHE A 246 13.72 5.33 0.03
CA PHE A 246 12.98 6.58 0.13
C PHE A 246 11.66 6.43 -0.63
N GLU A 247 10.57 6.88 -0.02
CA GLU A 247 9.23 6.78 -0.59
C GLU A 247 8.47 8.10 -0.44
N GLY A 248 7.78 8.52 -1.50
CA GLY A 248 6.74 9.55 -1.46
C GLY A 248 5.37 8.90 -1.51
N ALA A 249 4.48 9.31 -0.60
CA ALA A 249 3.10 8.86 -0.52
C ALA A 249 2.14 10.04 -0.66
N PHE A 250 1.37 10.05 -1.76
CA PHE A 250 0.42 11.09 -2.10
C PHE A 250 -1.00 10.60 -1.86
N PHE A 251 -1.77 11.34 -1.08
CA PHE A 251 -3.13 10.99 -0.68
C PHE A 251 -4.11 12.02 -1.25
N THR A 252 -5.31 11.58 -1.62
CA THR A 252 -6.39 12.52 -1.97
C THR A 252 -7.07 13.14 -0.74
N ASP A 253 -6.94 12.50 0.42
CA ASP A 253 -7.73 12.79 1.61
C ASP A 253 -6.89 13.13 2.86
N ARG A 254 -5.61 13.42 2.68
CA ARG A 254 -4.72 13.97 3.72
C ARG A 254 -3.45 14.56 3.08
N GLU A 255 -2.62 15.18 3.91
CA GLU A 255 -1.32 15.67 3.49
C GLU A 255 -0.41 14.54 2.98
N GLN A 256 0.35 14.85 1.93
CA GLN A 256 1.40 14.00 1.39
C GLN A 256 2.49 13.73 2.43
N ARG A 257 3.17 12.58 2.32
CA ARG A 257 4.21 12.15 3.27
C ARG A 257 5.45 11.66 2.55
N TRP A 258 6.58 11.85 3.21
CA TRP A 258 7.86 11.31 2.78
C TRP A 258 8.36 10.32 3.81
N ASN A 259 8.83 9.16 3.36
CA ASN A 259 9.26 8.08 4.22
C ASN A 259 10.70 7.70 3.88
N LEU A 260 11.48 7.44 4.91
CA LEU A 260 12.84 6.90 4.83
C LEU A 260 12.87 5.55 5.54
N GLY A 261 13.57 4.58 4.96
CA GLY A 261 13.70 3.23 5.53
C GLY A 261 15.08 2.63 5.29
N GLY A 262 15.50 1.77 6.21
CA GLY A 262 16.74 1.01 6.12
C GLY A 262 16.56 -0.42 6.63
N GLU A 263 17.06 -1.41 5.87
CA GLU A 263 17.02 -2.83 6.21
C GLU A 263 18.45 -3.40 6.17
N LEU A 264 18.96 -3.86 7.30
CA LEU A 264 20.26 -4.53 7.40
C LEU A 264 20.05 -6.03 7.62
N TRP A 265 20.46 -6.84 6.65
CA TRP A 265 20.52 -8.29 6.79
C TRP A 265 21.89 -8.75 7.28
N ILE A 266 21.88 -9.72 8.19
CA ILE A 266 23.06 -10.35 8.77
C ILE A 266 22.88 -11.87 8.68
N GLN A 267 23.81 -12.52 7.98
CA GLN A 267 23.85 -13.93 7.61
C GLN A 267 22.55 -14.46 6.98
N ASN A 268 21.79 -13.60 6.28
CA ASN A 268 20.44 -13.92 5.78
C ASN A 268 19.50 -14.52 6.85
N LEU A 269 19.78 -14.23 8.13
CA LEU A 269 19.08 -14.80 9.28
C LEU A 269 18.43 -13.71 10.14
N ILE A 270 19.19 -12.65 10.43
CA ILE A 270 18.74 -11.53 11.26
C ILE A 270 18.57 -10.32 10.37
N ALA A 271 17.45 -9.63 10.50
CA ALA A 271 17.20 -8.37 9.83
C ALA A 271 16.90 -7.27 10.86
N LEU A 272 17.70 -6.21 10.83
CA LEU A 272 17.46 -4.99 11.60
C LEU A 272 16.84 -3.94 10.68
N ARG A 273 15.78 -3.28 11.16
CA ARG A 273 15.03 -2.31 10.38
C ARG A 273 14.83 -1.03 11.16
N ALA A 274 14.95 0.09 10.47
CA ALA A 274 14.60 1.39 11.00
C ALA A 274 13.98 2.23 9.90
N GLY A 275 13.04 3.09 10.26
CA GLY A 275 12.45 4.02 9.33
C GLY A 275 11.84 5.23 10.03
N TYR A 276 11.60 6.26 9.24
CA TYR A 276 11.12 7.56 9.71
C TYR A 276 10.13 8.14 8.70
N LYS A 277 9.02 8.68 9.20
CA LYS A 277 7.96 9.34 8.42
C LYS A 277 8.07 10.84 8.68
N LEU A 278 8.34 11.60 7.63
CA LEU A 278 8.46 13.06 7.61
C LEU A 278 7.08 13.71 7.44
#